data_AF-C8WZ44-F1
#
_entry.id   AF-C8WZ44-F1
#
_cell.length_a   1.000
_cell.length_b   1.000
_cell.length_c   1.000
_cell.angle_alpha   90.00
_cell.angle_beta   90.00
_cell.angle_gamma   90.00
#
_symmetry.space_group_name_H-M   'P 1'
#
loop_
_entity.id
_entity.type
_entity.pdbx_description
1 polymer ?
#
loop_
_entity_poly.entity_id
_entity_poly.type
_entity_poly.pdbx_seq_one_letter_code
_entity_poly.pdbx_strand_id
1 'polypeptide(L)'
;MQHNDDSSLSSIEQDIRASFVARKRLFIGLITGTSLLVCLVLVLLWVVPYVGLSELHPAAPWVWGAIIAVGIGLIGWSSLAMVLNILFKRPILFSKRLRGLTIKLFLPVMTLVGRAVGLSKEKIRSSFIKVNNELVLSEGKRYAPEKVLMLMPHCLQNSMCKYRLTYNVENCKRCGLCPIAGLLELRDRYGVHLTVATGGTIARRIVVQTRPKVIIAVACERDLASGIQDTYPLPVYGVLNERPHGPCLDTQVSLQRTEWALRRFVRSEALPAEKVFPEALPDPGRRKPKPDSSVAAG
;
A
#
# COMPACT_ATOMS: atom_id res chain seq x y z
N MET A 1 17.66 -9.12 25.65
CA MET A 1 17.51 -7.77 26.25
C MET A 1 17.48 -6.73 25.14
N GLN A 2 16.30 -6.22 24.82
CA GLN A 2 16.11 -4.93 24.15
C GLN A 2 14.76 -4.40 24.65
N HIS A 3 14.84 -3.81 25.84
CA HIS A 3 13.80 -3.01 26.47
C HIS A 3 13.96 -1.58 25.92
N ASN A 4 12.83 -0.90 25.74
CA ASN A 4 12.66 0.53 25.48
C ASN A 4 12.84 1.01 24.02
N ASP A 5 11.71 1.07 23.29
CA ASP A 5 11.33 2.22 22.46
C ASP A 5 9.84 2.15 21.99
N ASP A 6 8.95 1.54 22.78
CA ASP A 6 7.53 1.37 22.39
C ASP A 6 6.59 2.46 22.97
N SER A 7 7.08 3.36 23.84
CA SER A 7 6.23 4.34 24.56
C SER A 7 6.11 5.72 23.90
N SER A 8 6.80 6.00 22.79
CA SER A 8 6.76 7.30 22.10
C SER A 8 6.14 7.25 20.69
N LEU A 9 5.58 6.10 20.28
CA LEU A 9 4.91 5.97 18.99
C LEU A 9 3.49 6.50 19.09
N SER A 10 3.06 7.34 18.14
CA SER A 10 1.68 7.85 18.14
C SER A 10 0.69 6.70 17.95
N SER A 11 -0.57 6.88 18.38
CA SER A 11 -1.63 5.86 18.22
C SER A 11 -1.79 5.41 16.76
N ILE A 12 -1.55 6.32 15.81
CA ILE A 12 -1.51 6.04 14.38
C ILE A 12 -0.39 5.05 14.02
N GLU A 13 0.81 5.27 14.55
CA GLU A 13 1.97 4.40 14.30
C GLU A 13 1.78 3.01 14.91
N GLN A 14 1.14 2.93 16.08
CA GLN A 14 0.79 1.66 16.72
C GLN A 14 -0.25 0.88 15.91
N ASP A 15 -1.32 1.54 15.44
CA ASP A 15 -2.36 0.91 14.61
C ASP A 15 -1.79 0.41 13.27
N ILE A 16 -0.94 1.22 12.63
CA ILE A 16 -0.25 0.82 11.39
C ILE A 16 0.62 -0.41 11.65
N ARG A 17 1.43 -0.40 12.72
CA ARG A 17 2.36 -1.48 13.07
C ARG A 17 1.67 -2.78 13.50
N ALA A 18 0.59 -2.71 14.29
CA ALA A 18 -0.19 -3.88 14.69
C ALA A 18 -0.81 -4.55 13.45
N SER A 19 -1.35 -3.73 12.55
CA SER A 19 -1.93 -4.19 11.30
C SER A 19 -0.88 -4.78 10.32
N PHE A 20 0.38 -4.34 10.44
CA PHE A 20 1.54 -4.87 9.72
C PHE A 20 1.95 -6.26 10.21
N VAL A 21 2.03 -6.49 11.53
CA VAL A 21 2.45 -7.78 12.10
C VAL A 21 1.44 -8.90 11.77
N ALA A 22 0.14 -8.64 11.91
CA ALA A 22 -0.90 -9.62 11.61
C ALA A 22 -0.90 -10.03 10.13
N ARG A 23 -0.72 -9.07 9.22
CA ARG A 23 -0.74 -9.34 7.77
C ARG A 23 0.56 -9.91 7.24
N LYS A 24 1.71 -9.59 7.85
CA LYS A 24 2.98 -10.30 7.59
C LYS A 24 2.81 -11.80 7.85
N ARG A 25 2.15 -12.17 8.94
CA ARG A 25 1.85 -13.57 9.29
C ARG A 25 0.90 -14.22 8.28
N LEU A 26 -0.15 -13.52 7.85
CA LEU A 26 -1.07 -14.02 6.82
C LEU A 26 -0.39 -14.23 5.46
N PHE A 27 0.44 -13.29 5.01
CA PHE A 27 1.13 -13.40 3.72
C PHE A 27 2.16 -14.54 3.71
N ILE A 28 2.92 -14.68 4.80
CA ILE A 28 3.81 -15.82 5.00
C ILE A 28 2.99 -17.12 5.01
N GLY A 29 1.87 -17.14 5.74
CA GLY A 29 0.98 -18.30 5.78
C GLY A 29 0.45 -18.70 4.39
N LEU A 30 0.05 -17.72 3.58
CA LEU A 30 -0.45 -17.97 2.23
C LEU A 30 0.63 -18.49 1.29
N ILE A 31 1.84 -17.90 1.29
CA ILE A 31 2.95 -18.36 0.44
C ILE A 31 3.42 -19.76 0.87
N THR A 32 3.59 -20.00 2.16
CA THR A 32 3.98 -21.31 2.66
C THR A 32 2.91 -22.34 2.35
N GLY A 33 1.63 -21.98 2.52
CA GLY A 33 0.49 -22.86 2.21
C GLY A 33 0.40 -23.22 0.72
N THR A 34 0.54 -22.25 -0.18
CA THR A 34 0.53 -22.53 -1.62
C THR A 34 1.75 -23.32 -2.06
N SER A 35 2.92 -23.05 -1.48
CA SER A 35 4.14 -23.82 -1.77
C SER A 35 4.00 -25.28 -1.34
N LEU A 36 3.43 -25.53 -0.15
CA LEU A 36 3.13 -26.88 0.34
C LEU A 36 2.13 -27.61 -0.56
N LEU A 37 1.07 -26.92 -0.99
CA LEU A 37 0.07 -27.49 -1.90
C LEU A 37 0.71 -27.92 -3.24
N VAL A 38 1.57 -27.06 -3.82
CA VAL A 38 2.28 -27.38 -5.07
C VAL A 38 3.23 -28.56 -4.87
N CYS A 39 3.97 -28.62 -3.76
CA CYS A 39 4.81 -29.78 -3.43
C CYS A 39 3.98 -31.06 -3.32
N LEU A 40 2.79 -31.00 -2.72
CA LEU A 40 1.89 -32.15 -2.61
C LEU A 40 1.39 -32.62 -3.98
N VAL A 41 1.02 -31.70 -4.87
CA VAL A 41 0.66 -32.03 -6.26
C VAL A 41 1.83 -32.67 -7.01
N LEU A 42 3.05 -32.17 -6.84
CA LEU A 42 4.24 -32.76 -7.46
C LEU A 42 4.53 -34.18 -6.95
N VAL A 43 4.33 -34.44 -5.66
CA VAL A 43 4.43 -35.79 -5.09
C VAL A 43 3.37 -36.72 -5.69
N LEU A 44 2.13 -36.25 -5.83
CA LEU A 44 1.06 -37.04 -6.49
C LEU A 44 1.41 -37.34 -7.96
N LEU A 45 1.95 -36.35 -8.69
CA LEU A 45 2.45 -36.52 -10.07
C LEU A 45 3.69 -37.43 -10.17
N TRP A 46 4.36 -37.72 -9.06
CA TRP A 46 5.41 -38.73 -9.01
C TRP A 46 4.86 -40.12 -8.72
N VAL A 47 3.94 -40.24 -7.75
CA VAL A 47 3.36 -41.52 -7.32
C VAL A 47 2.46 -42.14 -8.38
N VAL A 48 1.62 -41.34 -9.06
CA VAL A 48 0.66 -41.85 -10.06
C VAL A 48 1.36 -42.51 -11.25
N PRO A 49 2.40 -41.92 -11.86
CA PRO A 49 3.13 -42.54 -12.96
C PRO A 49 4.11 -43.62 -12.51
N TYR A 50 4.49 -43.69 -11.24
CA TYR A 50 5.47 -44.67 -10.72
C TYR A 50 5.07 -46.11 -11.06
N VAL A 51 3.78 -46.44 -10.92
CA VAL A 51 3.21 -47.77 -11.19
C VAL A 51 3.23 -48.10 -12.69
N GLY A 52 3.07 -47.10 -13.57
CA GLY A 52 3.12 -47.30 -15.02
C GLY A 52 4.52 -47.26 -15.62
N LEU A 53 5.44 -46.46 -15.06
CA LEU A 53 6.82 -46.34 -15.55
C LEU A 53 7.68 -47.55 -15.20
N SER A 54 7.34 -48.27 -14.12
CA SER A 54 8.03 -49.50 -13.72
C SER A 54 7.89 -50.63 -14.73
N GLU A 55 6.85 -50.62 -15.56
CA GLU A 55 6.65 -51.63 -16.62
C GLU A 55 7.42 -51.32 -17.91
N LEU A 56 7.75 -50.05 -18.18
CA LEU A 56 8.43 -49.64 -19.42
C LEU A 56 9.96 -49.78 -19.36
N HIS A 57 10.60 -49.38 -18.26
CA HIS A 57 12.06 -49.49 -18.11
C HIS A 57 12.50 -49.37 -16.63
N PRO A 58 13.44 -50.19 -16.13
CA PRO A 58 13.86 -50.18 -14.72
C PRO A 58 14.39 -48.83 -14.20
N ALA A 59 14.99 -48.03 -15.10
CA ALA A 59 15.58 -46.72 -14.76
C ALA A 59 14.59 -45.54 -14.87
N ALA A 60 13.45 -45.69 -15.54
CA ALA A 60 12.53 -44.58 -15.81
C ALA A 60 11.88 -43.98 -14.53
N PRO A 61 11.46 -44.77 -13.52
CA PRO A 61 10.95 -44.23 -12.26
C PRO A 61 11.98 -43.39 -11.47
N TRP A 62 13.26 -43.77 -11.55
CA TRP A 62 14.36 -43.08 -10.88
C TRP A 62 14.67 -41.73 -11.54
N VAL A 63 14.71 -41.66 -12.87
CA VAL A 63 14.93 -40.42 -13.61
C VAL A 63 13.76 -39.45 -13.40
N TRP A 64 12.51 -39.94 -13.45
CA TRP A 64 11.33 -39.12 -13.20
C TRP A 64 11.28 -38.59 -11.76
N GLY A 65 11.62 -39.45 -10.78
CA GLY A 65 11.74 -39.04 -9.38
C GLY A 65 12.81 -37.97 -9.15
N ALA A 66 13.96 -38.07 -9.82
CA ALA A 66 15.01 -37.07 -9.72
C ALA A 66 14.56 -35.69 -10.25
N ILE A 67 13.83 -35.65 -11.37
CA ILE A 67 13.29 -34.40 -11.94
C ILE A 67 12.30 -33.74 -10.98
N ILE A 68 11.36 -34.52 -10.44
CA ILE A 68 10.37 -34.01 -9.46
C ILE A 68 11.07 -33.52 -8.18
N ALA A 69 12.06 -34.27 -7.67
CA ALA A 69 12.81 -33.90 -6.47
C ALA A 69 13.58 -32.59 -6.65
N VAL A 70 14.20 -32.37 -7.81
CA VAL A 70 14.84 -31.08 -8.15
C VAL A 70 13.80 -29.96 -8.17
N GLY A 71 12.62 -30.18 -8.77
CA GLY A 71 11.53 -29.21 -8.76
C GLY A 71 11.06 -28.82 -7.35
N ILE A 72 10.86 -29.80 -6.47
CA ILE A 72 10.51 -29.59 -5.06
C ILE A 72 11.62 -28.84 -4.34
N GLY A 73 12.88 -29.21 -4.58
CA GLY A 73 14.05 -28.53 -4.01
C GLY A 73 14.13 -27.05 -4.40
N LEU A 74 13.88 -26.72 -5.66
CA LEU A 74 13.85 -25.34 -6.15
C LEU A 74 12.71 -24.51 -5.52
N ILE A 75 11.52 -25.10 -5.39
CA ILE A 75 10.35 -24.44 -4.76
C ILE A 75 10.61 -24.23 -3.26
N GLY A 76 11.17 -25.24 -2.58
CA GLY A 76 11.57 -25.16 -1.18
C GLY A 76 12.65 -24.10 -0.95
N TRP A 77 13.68 -24.08 -1.79
CA TRP A 77 14.75 -23.08 -1.72
C TRP A 77 14.23 -21.66 -1.94
N SER A 78 13.37 -21.47 -2.94
CA SER A 78 12.76 -20.17 -3.26
C SER A 78 11.86 -19.64 -2.12
N SER A 79 10.99 -20.51 -1.59
CA SER A 79 10.12 -20.15 -0.47
C SER A 79 10.91 -19.86 0.80
N LEU A 80 11.93 -20.66 1.12
CA LEU A 80 12.83 -20.44 2.25
C LEU A 80 13.62 -19.13 2.11
N ALA A 81 14.19 -18.86 0.94
CA ALA A 81 14.91 -17.62 0.65
C ALA A 81 14.00 -16.38 0.83
N MET A 82 12.73 -16.47 0.41
CA MET A 82 11.77 -15.39 0.57
C MET A 82 11.37 -15.18 2.05
N VAL A 83 11.14 -16.26 2.80
CA VAL A 83 10.86 -16.20 4.24
C VAL A 83 12.05 -15.64 5.03
N LEU A 84 13.27 -16.09 4.73
CA LEU A 84 14.49 -15.58 5.37
C LEU A 84 14.71 -14.09 5.08
N ASN A 85 14.48 -13.63 3.84
CA ASN A 85 14.52 -12.20 3.50
C ASN A 85 13.54 -11.37 4.33
N ILE A 86 12.34 -11.89 4.54
CA ILE A 86 11.28 -11.23 5.32
C ILE A 86 11.59 -11.26 6.83
N LEU A 87 12.31 -12.28 7.32
CA LEU A 87 12.70 -12.42 8.72
C LEU A 87 13.91 -11.55 9.08
N PHE A 88 14.94 -11.55 8.23
CA PHE A 88 16.22 -10.88 8.48
C PHE A 88 16.22 -9.37 8.21
N LYS A 89 15.10 -8.78 7.78
CA LYS A 89 14.96 -7.33 7.48
C LYS A 89 16.04 -6.77 6.52
N ARG A 90 16.67 -7.62 5.70
CA ARG A 90 17.65 -7.18 4.71
C ARG A 90 16.98 -7.14 3.34
N PRO A 91 16.64 -5.95 2.80
CA PRO A 91 16.24 -5.87 1.41
C PRO A 91 17.44 -6.27 0.56
N ILE A 92 17.36 -7.41 -0.13
CA ILE A 92 18.31 -7.75 -1.17
C ILE A 92 18.49 -6.56 -2.11
N LEU A 93 19.76 -6.23 -2.37
CA LEU A 93 20.25 -5.14 -3.22
C LEU A 93 19.82 -5.24 -4.70
N PHE A 94 18.94 -6.18 -5.05
CA PHE A 94 18.63 -6.56 -6.42
C PHE A 94 17.53 -5.70 -7.05
N SER A 95 18.01 -4.58 -7.61
CA SER A 95 17.43 -3.69 -8.63
C SER A 95 16.01 -3.15 -8.41
N LYS A 96 15.89 -1.82 -8.53
CA LYS A 96 14.62 -1.07 -8.62
C LYS A 96 13.63 -1.70 -9.62
N ARG A 97 14.10 -2.45 -10.62
CA ARG A 97 13.29 -3.08 -11.68
C ARG A 97 12.46 -4.28 -11.18
N LEU A 98 13.00 -5.13 -10.29
CA LEU A 98 12.23 -6.27 -9.75
C LEU A 98 11.06 -5.79 -8.88
N ARG A 99 11.27 -4.73 -8.09
CA ARG A 99 10.21 -4.14 -7.24
C ARG A 99 9.01 -3.66 -8.05
N GLY A 100 9.25 -3.10 -9.24
CA GLY A 100 8.21 -2.68 -10.17
C GLY A 100 7.44 -3.81 -10.80
N LEU A 101 8.14 -4.87 -11.17
CA LEU A 101 7.52 -6.08 -11.66
C LEU A 101 6.65 -6.73 -10.57
N THR A 102 7.16 -6.81 -9.33
CA THR A 102 6.37 -7.29 -8.19
C THR A 102 5.12 -6.44 -8.01
N ILE A 103 5.19 -5.11 -7.96
CA ILE A 103 3.99 -4.27 -7.77
C ILE A 103 2.98 -4.41 -8.92
N LYS A 104 3.46 -4.47 -10.18
CA LYS A 104 2.60 -4.65 -11.36
C LYS A 104 1.95 -6.04 -11.44
N LEU A 105 2.66 -7.09 -11.03
CA LEU A 105 2.16 -8.47 -11.04
C LEU A 105 1.35 -8.82 -9.77
N PHE A 106 1.66 -8.18 -8.64
CA PHE A 106 1.08 -8.49 -7.34
C PHE A 106 -0.40 -8.12 -7.27
N LEU A 107 -0.81 -6.95 -7.77
CA LEU A 107 -2.22 -6.56 -7.76
C LEU A 107 -3.12 -7.49 -8.59
N PRO A 108 -2.80 -7.85 -9.85
CA PRO A 108 -3.64 -8.78 -10.61
C PRO A 108 -3.67 -10.17 -9.99
N VAL A 109 -2.55 -10.69 -9.46
CA VAL A 109 -2.50 -11.98 -8.75
C VAL A 109 -3.33 -11.95 -7.46
N MET A 110 -3.18 -10.92 -6.62
CA MET A 110 -4.00 -10.73 -5.42
C MET A 110 -5.48 -10.55 -5.76
N THR A 111 -5.81 -9.92 -6.89
CA THR A 111 -7.19 -9.76 -7.32
C THR A 111 -7.78 -11.08 -7.79
N LEU A 112 -7.01 -11.92 -8.47
CA LEU A 112 -7.43 -13.25 -8.91
C LEU A 112 -7.64 -14.17 -7.70
N VAL A 113 -6.65 -14.26 -6.81
CA VAL A 113 -6.70 -15.09 -5.59
C VAL A 113 -7.75 -14.57 -4.62
N GLY A 114 -7.79 -13.26 -4.37
CA GLY A 114 -8.74 -12.67 -3.43
C GLY A 114 -10.20 -12.85 -3.87
N ARG A 115 -10.48 -12.82 -5.18
CA ARG A 115 -11.83 -13.13 -5.69
C ARG A 115 -12.18 -14.61 -5.53
N ALA A 116 -11.23 -15.52 -5.74
CA ALA A 116 -11.44 -16.95 -5.51
C ALA A 116 -11.76 -17.27 -4.04
N VAL A 117 -11.26 -16.45 -3.11
CA VAL A 117 -11.51 -16.57 -1.65
C VAL A 117 -12.68 -15.67 -1.19
N GLY A 118 -13.46 -15.08 -2.11
CA GLY A 118 -14.66 -14.31 -1.78
C GLY A 118 -14.42 -12.89 -1.21
N LEU A 119 -13.21 -12.34 -1.31
CA LEU A 119 -12.91 -10.97 -0.86
C LEU A 119 -13.43 -9.92 -1.84
N SER A 120 -13.96 -8.81 -1.30
CA SER A 120 -14.41 -7.68 -2.12
C SER A 120 -13.22 -6.98 -2.80
N LYS A 121 -13.47 -6.43 -4.01
CA LYS A 121 -12.46 -5.67 -4.78
C LYS A 121 -11.87 -4.50 -3.98
N GLU A 122 -12.68 -3.87 -3.13
CA GLU A 122 -12.26 -2.77 -2.26
C GLU A 122 -11.27 -3.24 -1.18
N LYS A 123 -11.53 -4.37 -0.50
CA LYS A 123 -10.62 -4.95 0.50
C LYS A 123 -9.26 -5.29 -0.10
N ILE A 124 -9.25 -5.84 -1.31
CA ILE A 124 -8.02 -6.19 -2.04
C ILE A 124 -7.22 -4.92 -2.38
N ARG A 125 -7.88 -3.90 -2.95
CA ARG A 125 -7.23 -2.62 -3.29
C ARG A 125 -6.73 -1.86 -2.05
N SER A 126 -7.51 -1.83 -0.97
CA SER A 126 -7.10 -1.24 0.30
C SER A 126 -5.84 -1.93 0.85
N SER A 127 -5.77 -3.26 0.77
CA SER A 127 -4.59 -4.02 1.17
C SER A 127 -3.37 -3.69 0.31
N PHE A 128 -3.55 -3.59 -1.01
CA PHE A 128 -2.49 -3.17 -1.92
C PHE A 128 -1.94 -1.78 -1.60
N ILE A 129 -2.83 -0.80 -1.37
CA ILE A 129 -2.46 0.57 -1.02
C ILE A 129 -1.63 0.58 0.27
N LYS A 130 -2.05 -0.18 1.29
CA LYS A 130 -1.32 -0.29 2.57
C LYS A 130 0.08 -0.87 2.37
N VAL A 131 0.22 -1.92 1.56
CA VAL A 131 1.53 -2.51 1.24
C VAL A 131 2.39 -1.51 0.47
N ASN A 132 1.85 -0.83 -0.53
CA ASN A 132 2.57 0.20 -1.26
C ASN A 132 3.06 1.33 -0.35
N ASN A 133 2.19 1.83 0.54
CA ASN A 133 2.56 2.88 1.50
C ASN A 133 3.75 2.46 2.36
N GLU A 134 3.74 1.23 2.87
CA GLU A 134 4.85 0.68 3.66
C GLU A 134 6.15 0.59 2.82
N LEU A 135 6.03 0.17 1.56
CA LEU A 135 7.18 0.11 0.65
C LEU A 135 7.77 1.50 0.37
N VAL A 136 6.93 2.53 0.26
CA VAL A 136 7.36 3.91 0.05
C VAL A 136 7.95 4.50 1.34
N LEU A 137 7.35 4.23 2.50
CA LEU A 137 7.86 4.68 3.81
C LEU A 137 9.22 4.06 4.16
N SER A 138 9.39 2.77 3.87
CA SER A 138 10.64 2.04 4.11
C SER A 138 11.81 2.52 3.25
N GLU A 139 11.57 3.26 2.16
CA GLU A 139 12.67 3.89 1.41
C GLU A 139 13.37 4.97 2.24
N GLY A 140 12.71 5.53 3.25
CA GLY A 140 13.29 6.51 4.17
C GLY A 140 13.69 7.85 3.53
N LYS A 141 13.41 8.06 2.25
CA LYS A 141 13.81 9.26 1.51
C LYS A 141 12.96 10.46 1.90
N ARG A 142 13.64 11.61 2.04
CA ARG A 142 13.02 12.93 2.20
C ARG A 142 13.40 13.81 1.02
N TYR A 143 12.49 14.70 0.64
CA TYR A 143 12.55 15.51 -0.58
C TYR A 143 12.41 16.99 -0.22
N ALA A 144 12.97 17.86 -1.06
CA ALA A 144 12.69 19.30 -0.95
C ALA A 144 11.19 19.55 -1.22
N PRO A 145 10.57 20.54 -0.55
CA PRO A 145 9.13 20.81 -0.67
C PRO A 145 8.61 20.91 -2.11
N GLU A 146 9.37 21.54 -2.99
CA GLU A 146 9.02 21.78 -4.40
C GLU A 146 9.05 20.49 -5.23
N LYS A 147 9.55 19.39 -4.66
CA LYS A 147 9.54 18.05 -5.28
C LYS A 147 8.45 17.14 -4.69
N VAL A 148 7.66 17.63 -3.75
CA VAL A 148 6.52 16.92 -3.16
C VAL A 148 5.24 17.44 -3.80
N LEU A 149 4.44 16.53 -4.37
CA LEU A 149 3.14 16.84 -4.93
C LEU A 149 2.02 16.24 -4.07
N MET A 150 1.18 17.10 -3.52
CA MET A 150 -0.13 16.75 -2.99
C MET A 150 -1.14 16.67 -4.13
N LEU A 151 -1.66 15.47 -4.41
CA LEU A 151 -2.65 15.23 -5.47
C LEU A 151 -3.98 14.83 -4.85
N MET A 152 -4.98 15.69 -5.02
CA MET A 152 -6.29 15.58 -4.37
C MET A 152 -7.39 15.27 -5.39
N PRO A 153 -8.44 14.54 -5.02
CA PRO A 153 -9.56 14.27 -5.91
C PRO A 153 -10.57 15.42 -5.85
N HIS A 154 -11.22 15.73 -6.96
CA HIS A 154 -12.30 16.72 -7.01
C HIS A 154 -13.46 16.39 -6.07
N CYS A 155 -13.64 15.12 -5.69
CA CYS A 155 -14.68 14.66 -4.76
C CYS A 155 -14.54 15.22 -3.34
N LEU A 156 -13.40 15.82 -2.98
CA LEU A 156 -13.26 16.55 -1.71
C LEU A 156 -13.92 17.93 -1.75
N GLN A 157 -14.12 18.49 -2.94
CA GLN A 157 -14.73 19.80 -3.10
C GLN A 157 -16.23 19.68 -2.78
N ASN A 158 -16.71 20.60 -1.95
CA ASN A 158 -18.13 20.68 -1.62
C ASN A 158 -18.97 20.83 -2.89
N SER A 159 -20.05 20.06 -3.02
CA SER A 159 -20.97 20.02 -4.16
C SER A 159 -21.62 21.37 -4.46
N MET A 160 -21.81 22.20 -3.43
CA MET A 160 -22.36 23.56 -3.53
C MET A 160 -21.27 24.63 -3.74
N CYS A 161 -20.00 24.24 -3.91
CA CYS A 161 -18.92 25.18 -4.12
C CYS A 161 -18.99 25.81 -5.51
N LYS A 162 -19.16 27.14 -5.54
CA LYS A 162 -19.27 27.93 -6.77
C LYS A 162 -17.94 28.10 -7.53
N TYR A 163 -16.80 27.79 -6.92
CA TYR A 163 -15.47 28.03 -7.49
C TYR A 163 -14.87 26.75 -8.08
N ARG A 164 -14.47 26.76 -9.35
CA ARG A 164 -13.81 25.59 -9.96
C ARG A 164 -12.32 25.54 -9.60
N LEU A 165 -11.89 24.44 -8.97
CA LEU A 165 -10.52 24.26 -8.48
C LEU A 165 -9.64 23.35 -9.35
N THR A 166 -10.18 22.72 -10.40
CA THR A 166 -9.47 21.72 -11.23
C THR A 166 -8.21 22.24 -11.92
N TYR A 167 -8.18 23.52 -12.28
CA TYR A 167 -7.05 24.13 -13.00
C TYR A 167 -6.21 25.05 -12.11
N ASN A 168 -6.87 25.76 -11.20
CA ASN A 168 -6.21 26.66 -10.28
C ASN A 168 -6.84 26.50 -8.90
N VAL A 169 -6.06 25.92 -7.98
CA VAL A 169 -6.48 25.70 -6.59
C VAL A 169 -6.51 27.00 -5.79
N GLU A 170 -5.85 28.07 -6.26
CA GLU A 170 -5.91 29.41 -5.65
C GLU A 170 -7.29 30.06 -5.80
N ASN A 171 -8.17 29.53 -6.66
CA ASN A 171 -9.55 30.01 -6.74
C ASN A 171 -10.35 29.72 -5.45
N CYS A 172 -9.85 28.86 -4.57
CA CYS A 172 -10.50 28.54 -3.31
C CYS A 172 -10.52 29.76 -2.37
N LYS A 173 -11.71 30.17 -1.94
CA LYS A 173 -11.90 31.25 -0.95
C LYS A 173 -11.76 30.81 0.51
N ARG A 174 -11.33 29.57 0.75
CA ARG A 174 -11.16 28.99 2.10
C ARG A 174 -12.39 29.18 3.00
N CYS A 175 -13.59 28.95 2.45
CA CYS A 175 -14.86 29.11 3.15
C CYS A 175 -15.11 28.07 4.26
N GLY A 176 -14.22 27.10 4.46
CA GLY A 176 -14.35 26.05 5.48
C GLY A 176 -15.34 24.91 5.17
N LEU A 177 -16.14 25.01 4.10
CA LEU A 177 -17.16 24.02 3.75
C LEU A 177 -16.62 22.68 3.21
N CYS A 178 -15.31 22.59 2.93
CA CYS A 178 -14.66 21.38 2.45
C CYS A 178 -13.22 21.29 2.99
N PRO A 179 -12.65 20.07 3.09
CA PRO A 179 -11.30 19.87 3.62
C PRO A 179 -10.19 20.50 2.77
N ILE A 180 -10.49 20.97 1.55
CA ILE A 180 -9.53 21.63 0.67
C ILE A 180 -8.92 22.87 1.33
N ALA A 181 -9.69 23.61 2.15
CA ALA A 181 -9.15 24.77 2.87
C ALA A 181 -7.97 24.37 3.79
N GLY A 182 -8.11 23.29 4.57
CA GLY A 182 -7.04 22.79 5.43
C GLY A 182 -5.88 22.16 4.65
N LEU A 183 -6.15 21.55 3.49
CA LEU A 183 -5.09 21.06 2.60
C LEU A 183 -4.27 22.21 1.99
N LEU A 184 -4.90 23.33 1.67
CA LEU A 184 -4.21 24.55 1.24
C LEU A 184 -3.38 25.16 2.36
N GLU A 185 -3.84 25.08 3.61
CA GLU A 185 -3.03 25.49 4.75
C GLU A 185 -1.78 24.61 4.92
N LEU A 186 -1.91 23.28 4.79
CA LEU A 186 -0.75 22.39 4.74
C LEU A 186 0.20 22.75 3.61
N ARG A 187 -0.32 23.04 2.42
CA ARG A 187 0.48 23.47 1.28
C ARG A 187 1.31 24.72 1.63
N ASP A 188 0.68 25.74 2.17
CA ASP A 188 1.35 27.01 2.49
C ASP A 188 2.40 26.84 3.59
N ARG A 189 2.10 26.04 4.62
CA ARG A 189 3.00 25.82 5.76
C ARG A 189 4.20 24.94 5.43
N TYR A 190 4.04 23.99 4.51
CA TYR A 190 5.10 23.06 4.11
C TYR A 190 5.80 23.47 2.81
N GLY A 191 5.29 24.46 2.06
CA GLY A 191 5.87 24.92 0.79
C GLY A 191 5.78 23.89 -0.36
N VAL A 192 4.83 22.97 -0.30
CA VAL A 192 4.70 21.87 -1.29
C VAL A 192 3.74 22.24 -2.43
N HIS A 193 3.74 21.47 -3.52
CA HIS A 193 2.73 21.65 -4.58
C HIS A 193 1.42 20.96 -4.21
N LEU A 194 0.28 21.61 -4.44
CA LEU A 194 -1.06 21.02 -4.30
C LEU A 194 -1.86 21.18 -5.59
N THR A 195 -2.49 20.10 -6.04
CA THR A 195 -3.36 20.11 -7.22
C THR A 195 -4.61 19.26 -6.99
N VAL A 196 -5.70 19.59 -7.68
CA VAL A 196 -6.97 18.86 -7.64
C VAL A 196 -7.26 18.26 -9.02
N ALA A 197 -7.46 16.94 -9.09
CA ALA A 197 -7.75 16.23 -10.34
C ALA A 197 -9.19 15.70 -10.36
N THR A 198 -9.86 15.81 -11.50
CA THR A 198 -11.21 15.23 -11.70
C THR A 198 -11.19 13.76 -12.14
N GLY A 199 -10.00 13.18 -12.34
CA GLY A 199 -9.83 11.77 -12.69
C GLY A 199 -8.40 11.43 -13.09
N GLY A 200 -8.16 10.15 -13.40
CA GLY A 200 -6.81 9.62 -13.67
C GLY A 200 -6.09 10.28 -14.85
N THR A 201 -6.80 10.65 -15.92
CA THR A 201 -6.17 11.30 -17.08
C THR A 201 -5.60 12.68 -16.74
N ILE A 202 -6.34 13.49 -15.98
CA ILE A 202 -5.84 14.80 -15.53
C ILE A 202 -4.72 14.60 -14.52
N ALA A 203 -4.86 13.66 -13.59
CA ALA A 203 -3.81 13.33 -12.63
C ALA A 203 -2.49 12.98 -13.34
N ARG A 204 -2.51 12.09 -14.35
CA ARG A 204 -1.32 11.72 -15.13
C ARG A 204 -0.69 12.92 -15.84
N ARG A 205 -1.51 13.80 -16.42
CA ARG A 205 -1.02 15.05 -17.04
C ARG A 205 -0.30 15.94 -16.03
N ILE A 206 -0.90 16.13 -14.84
CA ILE A 206 -0.29 16.91 -13.75
C ILE A 206 1.05 16.29 -13.34
N VAL A 207 1.13 14.97 -13.15
CA VAL A 207 2.39 14.31 -12.77
C VAL A 207 3.50 14.57 -13.81
N VAL A 208 3.17 14.49 -15.10
CA VAL A 208 4.13 14.75 -16.20
C VAL A 208 4.58 16.20 -16.23
N GLN A 209 3.68 17.15 -15.94
CA GLN A 209 3.98 18.59 -15.95
C GLN A 209 4.78 19.02 -14.71
N THR A 210 4.35 18.59 -13.51
CA THR A 210 4.99 18.97 -12.25
C THR A 210 6.32 18.23 -12.02
N ARG A 211 6.49 17.03 -12.59
CA ARG A 211 7.66 16.15 -12.39
C ARG A 211 8.11 16.06 -10.92
N PRO A 212 7.20 15.67 -10.00
CA PRO A 212 7.56 15.53 -8.60
C PRO A 212 8.50 14.33 -8.39
N LYS A 213 9.15 14.26 -7.23
CA LYS A 213 9.92 13.09 -6.80
C LYS A 213 9.11 12.15 -5.91
N VAL A 214 8.02 12.64 -5.32
CA VAL A 214 7.07 11.86 -4.52
C VAL A 214 5.67 12.49 -4.60
N ILE A 215 4.64 11.64 -4.57
CA ILE A 215 3.25 12.08 -4.54
C ILE A 215 2.62 11.67 -3.20
N ILE A 216 1.93 12.58 -2.55
CA ILE A 216 0.98 12.29 -1.46
C ILE A 216 -0.41 12.41 -2.07
N ALA A 217 -1.04 11.27 -2.33
CA ALA A 217 -2.31 11.21 -3.06
C ALA A 217 -3.46 10.89 -2.11
N VAL A 218 -4.56 11.65 -2.22
CA VAL A 218 -5.83 11.33 -1.56
C VAL A 218 -6.79 10.81 -2.60
N ALA A 219 -7.43 9.66 -2.35
CA ALA A 219 -8.43 9.10 -3.27
C ALA A 219 -9.15 7.90 -2.63
N CYS A 220 -10.19 7.42 -3.32
CA CYS A 220 -10.78 6.13 -3.00
C CYS A 220 -9.83 4.98 -3.39
N GLU A 221 -10.14 3.77 -2.93
CA GLU A 221 -9.34 2.58 -3.16
C GLU A 221 -9.14 2.28 -4.65
N ARG A 222 -10.15 2.56 -5.48
CA ARG A 222 -10.10 2.35 -6.94
C ARG A 222 -9.03 3.23 -7.58
N ASP A 223 -9.18 4.53 -7.43
CA ASP A 223 -8.35 5.51 -8.13
C ASP A 223 -6.93 5.51 -7.60
N LEU A 224 -6.76 5.27 -6.30
CA LEU A 224 -5.44 5.21 -5.66
C LEU A 224 -4.67 3.96 -6.11
N ALA A 225 -5.32 2.79 -6.15
CA ALA A 225 -4.69 1.58 -6.64
C ALA A 225 -4.25 1.71 -8.10
N SER A 226 -5.13 2.23 -8.98
CA SER A 226 -4.75 2.48 -10.38
C SER A 226 -3.67 3.56 -10.51
N GLY A 227 -3.76 4.64 -9.72
CA GLY A 227 -2.80 5.74 -9.76
C GLY A 227 -1.39 5.31 -9.37
N ILE A 228 -1.26 4.47 -8.34
CA ILE A 228 0.02 3.85 -7.92
C ILE A 228 0.62 3.02 -9.06
N GLN A 229 -0.21 2.26 -9.78
CA GLN A 229 0.27 1.43 -10.90
C GLN A 229 0.71 2.28 -12.10
N ASP A 230 -0.07 3.30 -12.45
CA ASP A 230 0.15 4.15 -13.61
C ASP A 230 1.39 5.06 -13.46
N THR A 231 1.71 5.45 -12.24
CA THR A 231 2.82 6.37 -11.95
C THR A 231 4.14 5.67 -11.68
N TYR A 232 4.16 4.33 -11.60
CA TYR A 232 5.39 3.57 -11.39
C TYR A 232 6.47 3.92 -12.43
N PRO A 233 7.72 4.25 -12.05
CA PRO A 233 8.38 4.01 -10.75
C PRO A 233 8.32 5.15 -9.71
N LEU A 234 7.51 6.18 -9.92
CA LEU A 234 7.40 7.31 -8.99
C LEU A 234 6.72 6.86 -7.68
N PRO A 235 7.31 7.15 -6.50
CA PRO A 235 6.72 6.76 -5.22
C PRO A 235 5.45 7.58 -4.93
N VAL A 236 4.37 6.87 -4.62
CA VAL A 236 3.09 7.46 -4.24
C VAL A 236 2.72 6.95 -2.85
N TYR A 237 2.53 7.86 -1.90
CA TYR A 237 1.94 7.56 -0.61
C TYR A 237 0.45 7.89 -0.65
N GLY A 238 -0.38 6.90 -0.37
CA GLY A 238 -1.83 7.00 -0.49
C GLY A 238 -2.56 7.23 0.84
N VAL A 239 -3.41 8.23 0.91
CA VAL A 239 -4.34 8.46 2.03
C VAL A 239 -5.77 8.22 1.51
N LEU A 240 -6.46 7.25 2.09
CA LEU A 240 -7.85 6.97 1.71
C LEU A 240 -8.76 8.09 2.18
N ASN A 241 -9.68 8.51 1.31
CA ASN A 241 -10.75 9.44 1.67
C ASN A 241 -11.91 8.71 2.38
N GLU A 242 -12.65 9.46 3.18
CA GLU A 242 -13.88 9.03 3.83
C GLU A 242 -15.08 9.44 2.97
N ARG A 243 -16.07 8.56 2.89
CA ARG A 243 -17.20 8.68 1.95
C ARG A 243 -18.54 8.76 2.71
N PRO A 244 -18.80 9.83 3.49
CA PRO A 244 -20.01 9.95 4.30
C PRO A 244 -21.28 10.04 3.45
N HIS A 245 -21.20 10.63 2.26
CA HIS A 245 -22.33 10.84 1.33
C HIS A 245 -22.28 9.87 0.13
N GLY A 246 -21.66 8.71 0.31
CA GLY A 246 -21.48 7.73 -0.77
C GLY A 246 -20.27 8.02 -1.67
N PRO A 247 -20.18 7.34 -2.82
CA PRO A 247 -19.01 7.45 -3.70
C PRO A 247 -18.97 8.80 -4.41
N CYS A 248 -17.80 9.43 -4.41
CA CYS A 248 -17.48 10.59 -5.23
C CYS A 248 -18.31 11.87 -4.96
N LEU A 249 -18.96 11.99 -3.81
CA LEU A 249 -19.70 13.18 -3.39
C LEU A 249 -19.27 13.60 -1.98
N ASP A 250 -18.90 14.87 -1.82
CA ASP A 250 -18.60 15.53 -0.53
C ASP A 250 -17.78 14.64 0.42
N THR A 251 -16.69 14.10 -0.14
CA THR A 251 -15.80 13.18 0.57
C THR A 251 -14.90 13.95 1.53
N GLN A 252 -14.46 13.29 2.60
CA GLN A 252 -13.59 13.89 3.61
C GLN A 252 -12.21 13.23 3.61
N VAL A 253 -11.24 13.88 4.25
CA VAL A 253 -9.90 13.34 4.45
C VAL A 253 -9.35 13.79 5.79
N SER A 254 -8.61 12.92 6.46
CA SER A 254 -7.88 13.29 7.67
C SER A 254 -6.70 14.18 7.31
N LEU A 255 -6.79 15.44 7.72
CA LEU A 255 -5.70 16.41 7.62
C LEU A 255 -4.48 15.97 8.45
N GLN A 256 -4.71 15.35 9.61
CA GLN A 256 -3.65 14.82 10.49
C GLN A 256 -2.86 13.71 9.81
N ARG A 257 -3.52 12.74 9.16
CA ARG A 257 -2.82 11.68 8.41
C ARG A 257 -2.08 12.22 7.20
N THR A 258 -2.63 13.24 6.55
CA THR A 258 -1.99 13.90 5.40
C THR A 258 -0.75 14.68 5.84
N GLU A 259 -0.85 15.40 6.96
CA GLU A 259 0.28 16.10 7.57
C GLU A 259 1.36 15.13 8.05
N TRP A 260 0.99 14.03 8.70
CA TRP A 260 1.93 12.98 9.11
C TRP A 260 2.73 12.46 7.90
N ALA A 261 2.06 12.24 6.76
CA ALA A 261 2.72 11.83 5.53
C ALA A 261 3.69 12.92 5.03
N LEU A 262 3.26 14.19 5.01
CA LEU A 262 4.11 15.32 4.63
C LEU A 262 5.40 15.36 5.47
N ARG A 263 5.29 15.29 6.80
CA ARG A 263 6.45 15.31 7.70
C ARG A 263 7.42 14.17 7.46
N ARG A 264 6.95 13.05 6.90
CA ARG A 264 7.78 11.88 6.61
C ARG A 264 8.54 11.96 5.28
N PHE A 265 8.01 12.72 4.32
CA PHE A 265 8.57 12.86 2.97
C PHE A 265 9.21 14.23 2.70
N VAL A 266 8.87 15.27 3.44
CA VAL A 266 9.53 16.58 3.36
C VAL A 266 10.83 16.55 4.18
N ARG A 267 11.86 17.22 3.68
CA ARG A 267 13.15 17.42 4.35
C ARG A 267 12.99 18.06 5.73
N SER A 268 13.76 17.59 6.70
CA SER A 268 13.65 18.00 8.10
C SER A 268 13.82 19.50 8.29
N GLU A 269 14.70 20.11 7.48
CA GLU A 269 15.07 21.52 7.54
C GLU A 269 13.94 22.44 7.06
N ALA A 270 12.99 21.90 6.28
CA ALA A 270 11.86 22.63 5.72
C ALA A 270 10.54 22.34 6.47
N LEU A 271 10.58 21.63 7.60
CA LEU A 271 9.38 21.35 8.39
C LEU A 271 8.98 22.57 9.22
N PRO A 272 7.67 22.88 9.34
CA PRO A 272 7.21 23.86 10.30
C PRO A 272 7.53 23.41 11.73
N ALA A 273 7.80 24.39 12.60
CA ALA A 273 8.16 24.15 14.01
C ALA A 273 7.10 23.33 14.76
N GLU A 274 5.82 23.63 14.50
CA GLU A 274 4.67 22.95 15.08
C GLU A 274 3.85 22.21 14.02
N LYS A 275 3.14 21.16 14.45
CA LYS A 275 2.10 20.53 13.64
C LYS A 275 0.97 21.54 13.40
N VAL A 276 0.53 21.67 12.16
CA VAL A 276 -0.61 22.50 11.76
C VAL A 276 -1.90 21.95 12.36
N PHE A 277 -2.06 20.63 12.33
CA PHE A 277 -3.19 19.93 12.93
C PHE A 277 -2.68 19.00 14.04
N PRO A 278 -2.62 19.46 15.30
CA PRO A 278 -2.25 18.60 16.42
C PRO A 278 -3.20 17.40 16.54
N GLU A 279 -2.63 16.25 16.92
CA GLU A 279 -3.44 15.08 17.27
C GLU A 279 -4.29 15.45 18.49
N ALA A 280 -5.58 15.18 18.43
CA ALA A 280 -6.41 15.21 19.63
C ALA A 280 -5.78 14.24 20.64
N LEU A 281 -5.50 14.72 21.85
CA LEU A 281 -5.09 13.87 22.97
C LEU A 281 -6.08 12.69 23.06
N PRO A 282 -5.60 11.46 23.30
CA PRO A 282 -6.50 10.34 23.53
C PRO A 282 -7.43 10.70 24.69
N ASP A 283 -8.73 10.82 24.43
CA ASP A 283 -9.75 10.93 25.47
C ASP A 283 -9.74 9.61 26.28
N PRO A 284 -9.38 9.63 27.57
CA PRO A 284 -9.35 8.42 28.40
C PRO A 284 -10.74 7.74 28.52
N GLY A 285 -11.83 8.41 28.13
CA GLY A 285 -13.19 7.86 28.08
C GLY A 285 -13.64 7.30 26.73
N ARG A 286 -12.88 7.50 25.63
CA ARG A 286 -13.31 7.05 24.31
C ARG A 286 -12.90 5.59 24.09
N ARG A 287 -13.88 4.68 24.10
CA ARG A 287 -13.65 3.27 23.70
C ARG A 287 -12.97 3.24 22.33
N LYS A 288 -11.83 2.55 22.25
CA LYS A 288 -11.15 2.24 20.98
C LYS A 288 -12.20 1.69 19.99
N PRO A 289 -12.20 2.10 18.72
CA PRO A 289 -13.03 1.45 17.71
C PRO A 289 -12.71 -0.04 17.75
N LYS A 290 -13.76 -0.85 17.92
CA LYS A 290 -13.66 -2.31 18.02
C LYS A 290 -12.89 -2.79 16.78
N PRO A 291 -11.82 -3.59 16.91
CA PRO A 291 -11.19 -4.18 15.75
C PRO A 291 -12.28 -4.92 14.96
N ASP A 292 -12.33 -4.69 13.65
CA ASP A 292 -13.32 -5.29 12.74
C ASP A 292 -13.54 -6.76 13.12
N SER A 293 -14.73 -7.07 13.62
CA SER A 293 -15.13 -8.42 14.04
C SER A 293 -15.27 -9.41 12.88
N SER A 294 -14.80 -9.05 11.69
CA SER A 294 -14.74 -9.92 10.51
C SER A 294 -13.40 -10.68 10.38
N VAL A 295 -12.50 -10.58 11.37
CA VAL A 295 -11.25 -11.36 11.42
C VAL A 295 -11.37 -12.60 12.33
N ALA A 296 -12.55 -12.89 12.87
CA ALA A 296 -12.78 -14.05 13.75
C ALA A 296 -13.62 -15.17 13.11
N ALA A 297 -13.96 -15.10 11.82
CA ALA A 297 -14.69 -16.18 11.16
C ALA A 297 -14.27 -16.29 9.69
N GLY A 298 -13.58 -17.39 9.36
CA GLY A 298 -13.33 -17.87 8.00
C GLY A 298 -11.96 -17.51 7.43
#